data_AF-C7C1K0-F1
#
_entry.id   AF-C7C1K0-F1
#
_cell.length_a   1.000
_cell.length_b   1.000
_cell.length_c   1.000
_cell.angle_alpha   90.00
_cell.angle_beta   90.00
_cell.angle_gamma   90.00
#
_symmetry.space_group_name_H-M   'P 1'
#
loop_
_entity.id
_entity.type
_entity.pdbx_description
1 polymer ?
#
loop_
_entity_poly.entity_id
_entity_poly.type
_entity_poly.pdbx_seq_one_letter_code
_entity_poly.pdbx_strand_id
1 'polypeptide(L)'
;FMYEYSINYGQAPLTLLVSYTKSYLSMVGSCCTSPSPTVCFLKERLQLKHLSLLTIMSNRLCSQYAAYGKDKSRLSHLIKLAQKVPTANLEDVLPLAEDVATILSKCCDSAS
;
A
#
# COMPACT_ATOMS: atom_id res chain seq x y z
N PHE A 1 -9.70 15.28 -7.32
CA PHE A 1 -9.40 13.83 -7.18
C PHE A 1 -7.96 13.45 -7.51
N MET A 2 -7.50 13.33 -8.77
CA MET A 2 -6.16 12.76 -9.05
C MET A 2 -5.03 13.52 -8.36
N TYR A 3 -5.03 14.85 -8.45
CA TYR A 3 -4.07 15.70 -7.73
C TYR A 3 -4.08 15.41 -6.22
N GLU A 4 -5.23 15.53 -5.56
CA GLU A 4 -5.39 15.30 -4.12
C GLU A 4 -4.98 13.87 -3.71
N TYR A 5 -5.38 12.86 -4.48
CA TYR A 5 -5.05 11.47 -4.17
C TYR A 5 -3.54 11.23 -4.29
N SER A 6 -2.91 11.72 -5.35
CA SER A 6 -1.48 11.57 -5.56
C SER A 6 -0.64 12.32 -4.53
N ILE A 7 -1.05 13.51 -4.06
CA ILE A 7 -0.28 14.21 -3.00
C ILE A 7 -0.43 13.53 -1.63
N ASN A 8 -1.58 12.91 -1.34
CA ASN A 8 -1.80 12.20 -0.08
C ASN A 8 -1.16 10.80 -0.05
N TYR A 9 -1.03 10.15 -1.21
CA TYR A 9 -0.50 8.79 -1.35
C TYR A 9 0.78 8.73 -2.20
N GLY A 10 1.53 9.83 -2.28
CA GLY A 10 2.65 10.02 -3.23
C GLY A 10 3.86 9.12 -3.03
N GLN A 11 3.95 8.39 -1.92
CA GLN A 11 5.00 7.40 -1.67
C GLN A 11 4.64 6.01 -2.21
N ALA A 12 3.42 5.81 -2.70
CA ALA A 12 3.10 4.60 -3.45
C ALA A 12 3.81 4.63 -4.82
N PRO A 13 4.20 3.45 -5.36
CA PRO A 13 4.70 3.34 -6.73
C PRO A 13 3.80 4.04 -7.74
N LEU A 14 4.40 4.76 -8.69
CA LEU A 14 3.67 5.55 -9.68
C LEU A 14 2.68 4.69 -10.49
N THR A 15 3.08 3.48 -10.87
CA THR A 15 2.24 2.50 -11.56
C THR A 15 0.98 2.14 -10.76
N LEU A 16 1.10 2.00 -9.44
CA LEU A 16 -0.05 1.74 -8.57
C LEU A 16 -0.96 2.96 -8.45
N LEU A 17 -0.41 4.17 -8.36
CA LEU A 17 -1.22 5.40 -8.32
C LEU A 17 -2.01 5.62 -9.61
N VAL A 18 -1.36 5.44 -10.77
CA VAL A 18 -2.02 5.56 -12.08
C VAL A 18 -3.09 4.48 -12.24
N SER A 19 -2.77 3.23 -11.91
CA SER A 19 -3.72 2.11 -11.98
C SER A 19 -4.95 2.36 -11.10
N TYR A 20 -4.74 2.72 -9.83
CA TYR A 20 -5.83 2.97 -8.90
C TYR A 20 -6.69 4.16 -9.32
N THR A 21 -6.08 5.30 -9.65
CA THR A 21 -6.83 6.50 -10.01
C THR A 21 -7.65 6.31 -11.28
N LYS A 22 -7.09 5.63 -12.30
CA LYS A 22 -7.82 5.24 -13.50
C LYS A 22 -9.03 4.37 -13.18
N SER A 23 -8.83 3.30 -12.40
CA SER A 23 -9.92 2.38 -12.06
C SER A 23 -10.98 3.03 -11.17
N TYR A 24 -10.60 3.90 -10.25
CA TYR A 24 -11.52 4.68 -9.42
C TYR A 24 -12.39 5.61 -10.27
N LEU A 25 -11.79 6.35 -11.20
CA LEU A 25 -12.54 7.24 -12.10
C LEU A 25 -13.47 6.45 -13.04
N SER A 26 -13.05 5.26 -13.49
CA SER A 26 -13.91 4.34 -14.25
C SER A 26 -15.14 3.91 -13.45
N MET A 27 -14.97 3.49 -12.20
CA MET A 27 -16.07 3.16 -11.28
C MET A 27 -17.03 4.34 -11.10
N VAL A 28 -16.50 5.55 -10.89
CA VAL A 28 -17.34 6.75 -10.72
C VAL A 28 -18.13 7.02 -12.00
N GLY A 29 -17.50 6.95 -13.17
CA GLY A 29 -18.16 7.15 -14.46
C GLY A 29 -19.30 6.16 -14.72
N SER A 30 -19.06 4.87 -14.46
CA SER A 30 -20.07 3.82 -14.68
C SER A 30 -21.18 3.82 -13.62
N CYS A 31 -20.84 4.01 -12.34
CA CYS A 31 -21.84 3.90 -11.27
C CYS A 31 -22.70 5.15 -11.10
N CYS A 32 -22.21 6.35 -11.42
CA CYS A 32 -23.01 7.57 -11.39
C CYS A 32 -24.08 7.60 -12.50
N THR A 33 -23.92 6.80 -13.56
CA THR A 33 -24.87 6.70 -14.68
C THR A 33 -25.71 5.41 -14.63
N SER A 34 -25.50 4.57 -13.61
CA SER A 34 -26.26 3.33 -13.41
C SER A 34 -27.66 3.61 -12.88
N PRO A 35 -28.69 2.82 -13.28
CA PRO A 35 -30.03 2.89 -12.68
C PRO A 35 -30.06 2.44 -11.22
N SER A 36 -29.00 1.78 -10.73
CA SER A 36 -28.86 1.36 -9.32
C SER A 36 -27.48 1.75 -8.76
N PRO A 37 -27.23 3.05 -8.50
CA PRO A 37 -25.90 3.55 -8.12
C PRO A 37 -25.31 2.86 -6.90
N THR A 38 -26.12 2.64 -5.85
CA THR A 38 -25.66 2.01 -4.59
C THR A 38 -25.15 0.59 -4.80
N VAL A 39 -25.89 -0.22 -5.57
CA VAL A 39 -25.51 -1.62 -5.86
C VAL A 39 -24.26 -1.64 -6.75
N CYS A 40 -24.18 -0.74 -7.74
CA CYS A 40 -22.99 -0.60 -8.58
C CYS A 40 -21.75 -0.26 -7.75
N PHE A 41 -21.82 0.79 -6.92
CA PHE A 41 -20.67 1.19 -6.10
C PHE A 41 -20.23 0.10 -5.13
N LEU A 42 -21.15 -0.65 -4.53
CA LEU A 42 -20.79 -1.77 -3.66
C LEU A 42 -19.99 -2.83 -4.44
N LYS A 43 -20.46 -3.22 -5.63
CA LYS A 43 -19.79 -4.20 -6.49
C LYS A 43 -18.40 -3.72 -6.92
N GLU A 44 -18.31 -2.52 -7.48
CA GLU A 44 -17.05 -1.97 -7.99
C GLU A 44 -16.03 -1.74 -6.86
N ARG A 45 -16.47 -1.25 -5.68
CA ARG A 45 -15.57 -1.10 -4.52
C ARG A 45 -15.01 -2.45 -4.04
N LEU A 46 -15.80 -3.51 -4.08
CA LEU A 46 -15.31 -4.86 -3.74
C LEU A 46 -14.27 -5.34 -4.76
N GLN A 47 -14.50 -5.08 -6.05
CA GLN A 47 -13.54 -5.41 -7.11
C GLN A 47 -12.24 -4.59 -7.00
N LEU A 48 -12.34 -3.30 -6.64
CA LEU A 48 -11.20 -2.40 -6.46
C LEU A 48 -10.49 -2.54 -5.11
N LYS A 49 -11.05 -3.30 -4.17
CA LYS A 49 -10.54 -3.41 -2.79
C LYS A 49 -9.06 -3.80 -2.74
N HIS A 50 -8.66 -4.79 -3.53
CA HIS A 50 -7.26 -5.24 -3.55
C HIS A 50 -6.31 -4.12 -3.98
N LEU A 51 -6.64 -3.41 -5.07
CA LEU A 51 -5.82 -2.33 -5.58
C LEU A 51 -5.79 -1.14 -4.61
N SER A 52 -6.94 -0.79 -4.02
CA SER A 52 -7.03 0.25 -2.98
C SER A 52 -6.13 -0.04 -1.78
N LEU A 53 -6.21 -1.26 -1.24
CA LEU A 53 -5.41 -1.69 -0.11
C LEU A 53 -3.92 -1.69 -0.46
N LEU A 54 -3.56 -2.18 -1.65
CA LEU A 54 -2.17 -2.21 -2.10
C LEU A 54 -1.61 -0.78 -2.19
N THR A 55 -2.32 0.15 -2.82
CA THR A 55 -1.88 1.56 -2.92
C THR A 55 -1.69 2.20 -1.54
N ILE A 56 -2.66 2.03 -0.63
CA ILE A 56 -2.60 2.63 0.72
C ILE A 56 -1.48 2.01 1.55
N MET A 57 -1.34 0.68 1.53
CA MET A 57 -0.30 -0.02 2.29
C MET A 57 1.10 0.30 1.76
N SER A 58 1.30 0.27 0.44
CA SER A 58 2.57 0.65 -0.18
C SER A 58 2.95 2.08 0.17
N ASN A 59 2.03 3.05 0.04
CA ASN A 59 2.30 4.42 0.44
C ASN A 59 2.77 4.50 1.90
N ARG A 60 2.07 3.84 2.83
CA ARG A 60 2.42 3.90 4.26
C ARG A 60 3.78 3.29 4.54
N LEU A 61 4.07 2.12 3.99
CA LEU A 61 5.33 1.42 4.22
C LEU A 61 6.50 2.16 3.56
N CYS A 62 6.32 2.65 2.33
CA CYS A 62 7.33 3.43 1.62
C CYS A 62 7.57 4.80 2.28
N SER A 63 6.53 5.44 2.83
CA SER A 63 6.70 6.66 3.64
C SER A 63 7.59 6.41 4.87
N GLN A 64 7.38 5.30 5.58
CA GLN A 64 8.21 4.91 6.72
C GLN A 64 9.64 4.56 6.29
N TYR A 65 9.79 3.85 5.17
CA TYR A 65 11.08 3.51 4.59
C TYR A 65 11.87 4.75 4.17
N ALA A 66 11.24 5.71 3.50
CA ALA A 66 11.87 6.97 3.09
C ALA A 66 12.36 7.78 4.31
N ALA A 67 11.64 7.74 5.44
CA ALA A 67 12.03 8.42 6.66
C ALA A 67 13.18 7.72 7.41
N TYR A 68 13.26 6.40 7.34
CA TYR A 68 14.22 5.60 8.13
C TYR A 68 15.47 5.16 7.34
N GLY A 69 15.33 4.94 6.04
CA GLY A 69 16.29 4.17 5.25
C GLY A 69 16.27 2.67 5.60
N LYS A 70 17.07 1.89 4.88
CA LYS A 70 17.02 0.42 4.92
C LYS A 70 17.27 -0.17 6.31
N ASP A 71 18.38 0.18 6.96
CA ASP A 71 18.80 -0.48 8.20
C ASP A 71 17.88 -0.15 9.38
N LYS A 72 17.47 1.12 9.51
CA LYS A 72 16.50 1.53 10.55
C LYS A 72 15.10 1.02 10.25
N SER A 73 14.72 0.85 8.98
CA SER A 73 13.46 0.19 8.61
C SER A 73 13.48 -1.29 9.02
N ARG A 74 14.57 -2.02 8.75
CA ARG A 74 14.76 -3.41 9.23
C ARG A 74 14.61 -3.49 10.74
N LEU A 75 15.31 -2.62 11.48
CA LEU A 75 15.22 -2.57 12.94
C LEU A 75 13.80 -2.24 13.42
N SER A 76 13.12 -1.27 12.81
CA SER A 76 11.74 -0.90 13.14
C SER A 76 10.78 -2.08 12.96
N HIS A 77 10.92 -2.84 11.88
CA HIS A 77 10.08 -4.01 11.63
C HIS A 77 10.38 -5.15 12.60
N LEU A 78 11.66 -5.38 12.94
CA LEU A 78 12.03 -6.36 13.96
C LEU A 78 11.41 -6.03 15.32
N ILE A 79 11.50 -4.77 15.77
CA ILE A 79 10.87 -4.31 17.02
C ILE A 79 9.36 -4.53 16.98
N LYS A 80 8.68 -4.14 15.87
CA LYS A 80 7.24 -4.31 15.72
C LYS A 80 6.82 -5.78 15.72
N LEU A 81 7.60 -6.68 15.11
CA LEU A 81 7.33 -8.11 15.09
C LEU A 81 7.49 -8.72 16.48
N ALA A 82 8.60 -8.43 17.17
CA ALA A 82 8.83 -8.88 18.54
C ALA A 82 7.74 -8.39 19.51
N GLN A 83 7.21 -7.18 19.31
CA GLN A 83 6.08 -6.67 20.10
C GLN A 83 4.76 -7.37 19.79
N LYS A 84 4.52 -7.77 18.54
CA LYS A 84 3.27 -8.43 18.11
C LYS A 84 3.21 -9.90 18.50
N VAL A 85 4.35 -10.58 18.48
CA VAL A 85 4.49 -12.00 18.82
C VAL A 85 5.66 -12.19 19.79
N PRO A 86 5.52 -11.74 21.05
CA PRO A 86 6.61 -11.73 22.03
C PRO A 86 7.05 -13.13 22.48
N THR A 87 6.27 -14.16 22.16
CA THR A 87 6.58 -15.57 22.47
C THR A 87 7.34 -16.28 21.35
N ALA A 88 7.53 -15.63 20.19
CA ALA A 88 8.30 -16.20 19.08
C ALA A 88 9.80 -16.06 19.31
N ASN A 89 10.59 -16.95 18.73
CA ASN A 89 12.05 -16.86 18.81
C ASN A 89 12.58 -15.82 17.82
N LEU A 90 13.83 -15.37 18.00
CA LEU A 90 14.43 -14.39 17.11
C LEU A 90 14.52 -14.91 15.67
N GLU A 91 14.80 -16.20 15.52
CA GLU A 91 14.93 -16.91 14.25
C GLU A 91 13.61 -16.94 13.47
N ASP A 92 12.46 -16.81 14.15
CA ASP A 92 11.15 -16.77 13.50
C ASP A 92 10.81 -15.37 12.94
N VAL A 93 11.32 -14.30 13.58
CA VAL A 93 10.95 -12.91 13.26
C VAL A 93 12.02 -12.13 12.50
N LEU A 94 13.30 -12.49 12.65
CA LEU A 94 14.41 -11.82 12.00
C LEU A 94 14.35 -11.94 10.46
N PRO A 95 14.08 -13.12 9.87
CA PRO A 95 13.96 -13.25 8.41
C PRO A 95 12.82 -12.40 7.86
N LEU A 96 11.70 -12.32 8.57
CA LEU A 96 10.55 -11.49 8.17
C LEU A 96 10.90 -10.00 8.15
N ALA A 97 11.69 -9.51 9.12
CA ALA A 97 12.15 -8.13 9.14
C ALA A 97 13.12 -7.82 7.98
N GLU A 98 13.99 -8.78 7.63
CA GLU A 98 14.91 -8.70 6.49
C GLU A 98 14.19 -8.71 5.15
N ASP A 99 13.21 -9.60 4.99
CA ASP A 99 12.38 -9.70 3.79
C ASP A 99 11.62 -8.41 3.56
N VAL A 100 10.97 -7.86 4.59
CA VAL A 100 10.26 -6.59 4.46
C VAL A 100 11.21 -5.45 4.09
N ALA A 101 12.38 -5.33 4.74
CA ALA A 101 13.35 -4.31 4.39
C ALA A 101 13.85 -4.46 2.93
N THR A 102 14.03 -5.69 2.46
CA THR A 102 14.43 -6.00 1.09
C THR A 102 13.34 -5.63 0.09
N ILE A 103 12.08 -6.00 0.36
CA ILE A 103 10.92 -5.63 -0.46
C ILE A 103 10.82 -4.11 -0.56
N LEU A 104 10.92 -3.39 0.56
CA LEU A 104 10.83 -1.92 0.55
C LEU A 104 11.96 -1.27 -0.23
N SER A 105 13.20 -1.77 -0.09
CA SER A 105 14.34 -1.27 -0.89
C SER A 105 14.20 -1.50 -2.39
N LYS A 106 13.45 -2.53 -2.80
CA LYS A 106 13.23 -2.84 -4.22
C LYS A 106 12.01 -2.14 -4.79
N CYS A 107 10.92 -2.05 -4.04
CA CYS A 107 9.62 -1.60 -4.52
C CYS A 107 9.32 -0.13 -4.24
N CYS A 108 9.93 0.49 -3.24
CA CYS A 108 9.70 1.90 -2.94
C CYS A 108 10.59 2.82 -3.78
N ASP A 109 11.78 2.35 -4.14
CA ASP A 109 12.74 3.08 -4.98
C ASP A 109 12.59 2.74 -6.48
N SER A 110 11.67 1.84 -6.85
CA SER A 110 11.42 1.49 -8.24
C SER A 110 10.59 2.57 -8.94
N ALA A 111 11.26 3.41 -9.73
CA ALA A 111 10.62 4.19 -10.78
C ALA A 111 10.32 3.28 -11.98
N SER A 112 9.28 2.46 -11.90
CA SER A 112 8.74 1.75 -13.08
C SER A 112 7.25 1.49 -12.96
#